data_AF-S4P3A4-F1
#
_entry.id   AF-S4P3A4-F1
#
_cell.length_a   1.000
_cell.length_b   1.000
_cell.length_c   1.000
_cell.angle_alpha   90.00
_cell.angle_beta   90.00
_cell.angle_gamma   90.00
#
_symmetry.space_group_name_H-M   'P 1'
#
loop_
_entity.id
_entity.type
_entity.pdbx_description
1 polymer ?
#
loop_
_entity_poly.entity_id
_entity_poly.type
_entity_poly.pdbx_seq_one_letter_code
_entity_poly.pdbx_strand_id
1 'polypeptide(L)'
;MENIGLQDSLLSRFDLLFVMLDIADADHDNLISEHVLRMHRYRNPKEQDGEVLPMGSLVEMLSTENPDNDEVEDTNESIYEKYDPLLHGKSRSKKDQILSTKFMRKYIHIARLMKPKLTQEACDTIADEYSKLRNQDMMDSDVARTQPVTARTLETLIRLASAHAKCRLSFQV
;
A
#
# COMPACT_ATOMS: atom_id res chain seq x y z
N MET A 1 -0.57 -22.20 -13.38
CA MET A 1 -1.54 -21.12 -13.67
C MET A 1 -3.00 -21.58 -13.71
N GLU A 2 -3.32 -22.87 -13.52
CA GLU A 2 -4.73 -23.33 -13.49
C GLU A 2 -5.56 -22.73 -12.35
N ASN A 3 -4.92 -22.33 -11.25
CA ASN A 3 -5.60 -21.77 -10.06
C ASN A 3 -6.28 -20.41 -10.28
N ILE A 4 -5.95 -19.66 -11.34
CA ILE A 4 -6.42 -18.27 -11.52
C ILE A 4 -7.45 -18.16 -12.65
N GLY A 5 -7.58 -19.18 -13.52
CA GLY A 5 -8.57 -19.21 -14.60
C GLY A 5 -8.50 -18.04 -15.61
N LEU A 6 -7.48 -17.18 -15.52
CA LEU A 6 -7.26 -16.04 -16.39
C LEU A 6 -6.38 -16.43 -17.58
N GLN A 7 -6.60 -15.76 -18.72
CA GLN A 7 -5.76 -15.92 -19.90
C GLN A 7 -4.35 -15.34 -19.66
N ASP A 8 -3.32 -16.04 -20.12
CA ASP A 8 -1.91 -15.60 -20.05
C ASP A 8 -1.67 -14.21 -20.68
N SER A 9 -2.50 -13.84 -21.66
CA SER A 9 -2.49 -12.53 -22.32
C SER A 9 -2.86 -11.37 -21.38
N LEU A 10 -3.74 -11.62 -20.39
CA LEU A 10 -4.10 -10.65 -19.37
C LEU A 10 -3.07 -10.60 -18.25
N LEU A 11 -2.50 -11.76 -17.86
CA LEU A 11 -1.44 -11.83 -16.87
C LEU A 11 -0.22 -11.02 -17.27
N SER A 12 0.17 -11.10 -18.55
CA SER A 12 1.26 -10.28 -19.09
C SER A 12 1.03 -8.78 -18.91
N ARG A 13 -0.22 -8.29 -18.82
CA ARG A 13 -0.55 -6.86 -18.68
C ARG A 13 -0.42 -6.33 -17.25
N PHE A 14 -0.43 -7.21 -16.26
CA PHE A 14 -0.19 -6.81 -14.89
C PHE A 14 1.30 -6.76 -14.62
N ASP A 15 1.70 -5.73 -13.87
CA ASP A 15 3.11 -5.50 -13.56
C ASP A 15 3.57 -6.31 -12.36
N LEU A 16 2.69 -6.54 -11.38
CA LEU A 16 2.95 -7.28 -10.15
C LEU A 16 1.82 -8.27 -9.89
N LEU A 17 2.19 -9.49 -9.51
CA LEU A 17 1.26 -10.54 -9.11
C LEU A 17 1.58 -10.95 -7.68
N PHE A 18 0.63 -10.72 -6.76
CA PHE A 18 0.76 -11.10 -5.37
C PHE A 18 -0.08 -12.35 -5.12
N VAL A 19 0.57 -13.44 -4.71
CA VAL A 19 -0.13 -14.64 -4.25
C VAL A 19 -0.45 -14.45 -2.77
N MET A 20 -1.73 -14.31 -2.45
CA MET A 20 -2.20 -14.32 -1.07
C MET A 20 -2.64 -15.74 -0.72
N LEU A 21 -2.00 -16.31 0.28
CA LEU A 21 -2.36 -17.61 0.84
C LEU A 21 -2.97 -17.37 2.21
N ASP A 22 -4.12 -17.99 2.46
CA ASP A 22 -4.73 -18.04 3.78
C ASP A 22 -4.23 -19.31 4.48
N ILE A 23 -3.27 -19.15 5.39
CA ILE A 23 -2.67 -20.25 6.15
C ILE A 23 -3.13 -20.09 7.60
N ALA A 24 -3.82 -21.09 8.13
CA ALA A 24 -4.23 -21.11 9.53
C ALA A 24 -3.01 -21.23 10.44
N ASP A 25 -2.69 -20.15 11.16
CA ASP A 25 -1.62 -20.08 12.15
C ASP A 25 -2.13 -19.40 13.41
N ALA A 26 -2.07 -20.09 14.55
CA ALA A 26 -2.68 -19.63 15.79
C ALA A 26 -2.09 -18.30 16.29
N ASP A 27 -0.78 -18.10 16.12
CA ASP A 27 -0.12 -16.85 16.54
C ASP A 27 -0.50 -15.69 15.62
N HIS A 28 -0.53 -15.92 14.30
CA HIS A 28 -0.98 -14.93 13.32
C HIS A 28 -2.47 -14.56 13.49
N ASP A 29 -3.33 -15.55 13.69
CA ASP A 29 -4.77 -15.38 13.91
C ASP A 29 -5.05 -14.61 15.20
N ASN A 30 -4.28 -14.85 16.26
CA ASN A 30 -4.36 -14.08 17.50
C ASN A 30 -4.00 -12.60 17.27
N LEU A 31 -2.96 -12.30 16.48
CA LEU A 31 -2.59 -10.93 16.14
C LEU A 31 -3.66 -10.22 15.29
N ILE A 32 -4.20 -10.92 14.29
CA ILE A 32 -5.27 -10.40 13.43
C ILE A 32 -6.53 -10.15 14.26
N SER A 33 -6.95 -11.11 15.07
CA SER A 33 -8.16 -10.98 15.89
C SER A 33 -8.03 -9.85 16.92
N GLU A 34 -6.86 -9.67 17.56
CA GLU A 34 -6.62 -8.52 18.43
C GLU A 34 -6.76 -7.19 17.66
N HIS A 35 -6.19 -7.12 16.45
CA HIS A 35 -6.32 -5.95 15.59
C HIS A 35 -7.78 -5.67 15.17
N VAL A 36 -8.54 -6.70 14.79
CA VAL A 36 -9.95 -6.58 14.39
C VAL A 36 -10.82 -6.13 15.57
N LEU A 37 -10.65 -6.75 16.75
CA LEU A 37 -11.36 -6.35 17.96
C LEU A 37 -11.03 -4.90 18.35
N ARG A 38 -9.79 -4.49 18.15
CA ARG A 38 -9.34 -3.12 18.38
C ARG A 38 -10.04 -2.12 17.46
N MET A 39 -10.10 -2.41 16.17
CA MET A 39 -10.81 -1.59 15.18
C MET A 39 -12.32 -1.49 15.48
N HIS A 40 -12.94 -2.58 15.91
CA HIS A 40 -14.37 -2.58 16.27
C HIS A 40 -14.68 -1.84 17.59
N ARG A 41 -13.70 -1.74 18.48
CA ARG A 41 -13.82 -0.97 19.74
C ARG A 41 -13.51 0.51 19.55
N TYR A 42 -12.83 0.88 18.47
CA TYR A 42 -12.51 2.27 18.17
C TYR A 42 -13.80 3.06 17.90
N ARG A 43 -13.95 4.19 18.60
CA ARG A 43 -14.99 5.19 18.39
C ARG A 43 -14.32 6.52 18.11
N ASN A 44 -14.97 7.36 17.30
CA ASN A 44 -14.42 8.68 17.04
C ASN A 44 -14.37 9.49 18.35
N PRO A 45 -13.30 10.25 18.63
CA PRO A 45 -13.18 11.05 19.86
C PRO A 45 -14.30 12.07 20.13
N LYS A 46 -15.23 12.26 19.19
CA LYS A 46 -16.37 13.18 19.27
C LYS A 46 -17.68 12.51 19.72
N GLU A 47 -17.74 11.18 19.80
CA GLU A 47 -18.95 10.43 20.16
C GLU A 47 -18.95 10.07 21.66
N GLN A 48 -20.10 10.18 22.33
CA GLN A 48 -20.21 9.86 23.76
C GLN A 48 -20.36 8.35 24.00
N ASP A 49 -19.81 7.87 25.12
CA ASP A 49 -19.94 6.47 25.53
C ASP A 49 -21.41 6.10 25.77
N GLY A 50 -21.97 5.29 24.86
CA GLY A 50 -23.34 4.77 24.97
C GLY A 50 -24.30 5.28 23.89
N GLU A 51 -23.85 6.17 23.00
CA GLU A 51 -24.62 6.47 21.79
C GLU A 51 -24.67 5.23 20.89
N VAL A 52 -25.87 4.92 20.39
CA VAL A 52 -26.05 3.85 19.42
C VAL A 52 -25.35 4.26 18.13
N LEU A 53 -24.21 3.63 17.85
CA LEU A 53 -23.66 3.66 16.50
C LEU A 53 -24.74 3.08 15.60
N PRO A 54 -25.16 3.78 14.52
CA PRO A 54 -26.06 3.18 13.55
C PRO A 54 -25.43 1.88 13.08
N MET A 55 -26.04 0.75 13.47
CA MET A 55 -25.52 -0.57 13.18
C MET A 55 -25.79 -0.84 11.70
N GLY A 56 -24.85 -0.40 10.87
CA GLY A 56 -24.94 -0.50 9.43
C GLY A 56 -24.21 0.65 8.75
N SER A 57 -23.18 0.31 7.99
CA SER A 57 -22.64 1.14 6.91
C SER A 57 -21.61 2.25 7.27
N LEU A 58 -20.84 2.14 8.36
CA LEU A 58 -19.65 3.02 8.46
C LEU A 58 -18.48 2.55 7.56
N VAL A 59 -18.37 1.25 7.29
CA VAL A 59 -17.32 0.72 6.40
C VAL A 59 -17.59 1.07 4.93
N GLU A 60 -18.83 1.40 4.56
CA GLU A 60 -19.21 1.74 3.18
C GLU A 60 -19.15 3.26 2.91
N MET A 61 -19.24 4.09 3.95
CA MET A 61 -19.26 5.56 3.82
C MET A 61 -17.87 6.22 3.75
N LEU A 62 -16.78 5.44 3.74
CA LEU A 62 -15.43 5.96 3.44
C LEU A 62 -15.15 6.11 1.93
N SER A 63 -16.06 5.67 1.05
CA SER A 63 -15.85 5.70 -0.41
C SER A 63 -16.73 6.70 -1.18
N THR A 64 -17.76 7.31 -0.58
CA THR A 64 -18.72 8.16 -1.31
C THR A 64 -18.75 9.62 -0.88
N GLU A 65 -17.87 10.07 0.00
CA GLU A 65 -17.73 11.51 0.25
C GLU A 65 -17.02 12.16 -0.93
N ASN A 66 -17.76 12.98 -1.67
CA ASN A 66 -17.26 13.74 -2.81
C ASN A 66 -16.26 14.79 -2.26
N PRO A 67 -14.97 14.70 -2.59
CA PRO A 67 -13.89 15.42 -1.89
C PRO A 67 -13.86 16.94 -2.13
N ASP A 68 -14.78 17.48 -2.93
CA ASP A 68 -14.91 18.91 -3.20
C ASP A 68 -15.86 19.62 -2.20
N ASN A 69 -16.47 18.89 -1.26
CA ASN A 69 -17.43 19.45 -0.29
C ASN A 69 -16.86 19.65 1.12
N ASP A 70 -15.54 19.58 1.29
CA ASP A 70 -14.90 20.03 2.53
C ASP A 70 -14.98 21.56 2.59
N GLU A 71 -16.01 22.05 3.28
CA GLU A 71 -16.13 23.45 3.69
C GLU A 71 -14.83 23.91 4.35
N VAL A 72 -14.42 25.11 3.94
CA VAL A 72 -13.12 25.72 4.20
C VAL A 72 -13.04 26.21 5.65
N GLU A 73 -13.03 25.30 6.62
CA GLU A 73 -12.83 25.64 8.04
C GLU A 73 -11.93 24.62 8.74
N ASP A 74 -10.62 24.80 8.59
CA ASP A 74 -9.71 24.93 9.75
C ASP A 74 -8.27 25.20 9.27
N THR A 75 -7.79 26.40 9.59
CA THR A 75 -6.44 26.89 9.25
C THR A 75 -5.32 26.26 10.11
N ASN A 76 -5.62 25.21 10.89
CA ASN A 76 -4.66 24.48 11.71
C ASN A 76 -4.79 22.96 11.50
N GLU A 77 -4.47 22.48 10.30
CA GLU A 77 -4.34 21.05 10.04
C GLU A 77 -3.09 20.50 10.78
N SER A 78 -3.32 19.71 11.84
CA SER A 78 -2.24 18.96 12.47
C SER A 78 -1.71 17.89 11.50
N ILE A 79 -0.42 17.96 11.21
CA ILE A 79 0.29 17.03 10.28
C ILE A 79 0.18 15.58 10.78
N TYR A 80 0.10 15.42 12.11
CA TYR A 80 0.02 14.13 12.77
C TYR A 80 -1.37 13.91 13.34
N GLU A 81 -1.93 12.74 13.07
CA GLU A 81 -3.10 12.27 13.77
C GLU A 81 -2.75 12.07 15.26
N LYS A 82 -3.71 12.42 16.13
CA LYS A 82 -3.54 12.26 17.56
C LYS A 82 -3.40 10.77 17.87
N TYR A 83 -2.34 10.39 18.58
CA TYR A 83 -2.14 9.00 18.98
C TYR A 83 -3.30 8.52 19.86
N ASP A 84 -4.11 7.60 19.33
CA ASP A 84 -5.14 6.91 20.09
C ASP A 84 -4.62 5.54 20.56
N PRO A 85 -4.45 5.32 21.89
CA PRO A 85 -3.97 4.05 22.43
C PRO A 85 -4.84 2.85 22.03
N LEU A 86 -6.14 3.12 21.80
CA LEU A 86 -7.09 2.12 21.36
C LEU A 86 -6.98 1.81 19.87
N LEU A 87 -6.34 2.62 19.03
CA LEU A 87 -6.17 2.31 17.60
C LEU A 87 -4.77 1.73 17.30
N HIS A 88 -3.75 2.24 17.98
CA HIS A 88 -2.35 1.91 17.68
C HIS A 88 -1.78 0.74 18.50
N GLY A 89 -2.47 0.32 19.56
CA GLY A 89 -2.10 -0.84 20.39
C GLY A 89 -0.70 -0.75 20.99
N LYS A 90 -0.17 -1.89 21.42
CA LYS A 90 1.20 -2.03 21.97
C LYS A 90 2.28 -2.21 20.90
N SER A 91 1.90 -2.42 19.64
CA SER A 91 2.82 -2.70 18.53
C SER A 91 3.59 -1.47 18.08
N ARG A 92 3.04 -0.26 18.26
CA ARG A 92 3.68 0.99 17.87
C ARG A 92 3.91 1.90 19.07
N SER A 93 5.13 2.45 19.15
CA SER A 93 5.49 3.39 20.20
C SER A 93 4.75 4.71 20.02
N LYS A 94 4.51 5.47 21.10
CA LYS A 94 4.01 6.86 21.05
C LYS A 94 4.87 7.81 20.19
N LYS A 95 6.07 7.36 19.80
CA LYS A 95 6.99 8.07 18.90
C LYS A 95 6.69 7.83 17.41
N ASP A 96 5.92 6.81 17.05
CA ASP A 96 5.46 6.62 15.67
C ASP A 96 4.35 7.63 15.40
N GLN A 97 4.76 8.78 14.87
CA GLN A 97 3.85 9.84 14.49
C GLN A 97 3.11 9.40 13.22
N ILE A 98 1.83 9.10 13.36
CA ILE A 98 0.98 8.75 12.23
C ILE A 98 0.61 10.00 11.45
N LEU A 99 0.76 9.94 10.13
CA LEU A 99 0.42 11.05 9.24
C LEU A 99 -1.09 11.08 9.04
N SER A 100 -1.67 12.28 9.10
CA SER A 100 -3.10 12.44 8.80
C SER A 100 -3.41 12.07 7.34
N THR A 101 -4.56 11.43 7.11
CA THR A 101 -5.06 11.14 5.76
C THR A 101 -5.10 12.37 4.84
N LYS A 102 -5.46 13.55 5.37
CA LYS A 102 -5.46 14.84 4.64
C LYS A 102 -4.04 15.24 4.21
N PHE A 103 -3.06 15.12 5.11
CA PHE A 103 -1.66 15.40 4.80
C PHE A 103 -1.09 14.41 3.78
N MET A 104 -1.39 13.12 3.93
CA MET A 104 -0.96 12.09 2.98
C MET A 104 -1.50 12.35 1.56
N ARG A 105 -2.75 12.82 1.43
CA ARG A 105 -3.32 13.21 0.14
C ARG A 105 -2.55 14.37 -0.51
N LYS A 106 -2.24 15.42 0.27
CA LYS A 106 -1.42 16.55 -0.19
C LYS A 106 -0.01 16.10 -0.59
N TYR A 107 0.58 15.18 0.17
CA TYR A 107 1.88 14.60 -0.12
C TYR A 107 1.90 13.83 -1.44
N ILE A 108 0.91 12.96 -1.67
CA ILE A 108 0.78 12.20 -2.92
C ILE A 108 0.59 13.15 -4.10
N HIS A 109 -0.18 14.24 -3.93
CA HIS A 109 -0.35 15.25 -4.99
C HIS A 109 0.99 15.86 -5.41
N ILE A 110 1.82 16.27 -4.44
CA ILE A 110 3.16 16.81 -4.71
C ILE A 110 4.07 15.75 -5.35
N ALA A 111 4.07 14.52 -4.83
CA ALA A 111 4.89 13.43 -5.36
C ALA A 111 4.53 13.08 -6.82
N ARG A 112 3.26 13.20 -7.21
CA ARG A 112 2.80 12.97 -8.59
C ARG A 112 3.31 14.00 -9.59
N LEU A 113 3.51 15.24 -9.16
CA LEU A 113 4.04 16.32 -10.00
C LEU A 113 5.54 16.12 -10.32
N MET A 114 6.27 15.45 -9.43
CA MET A 114 7.69 15.17 -9.61
C MET A 114 7.93 14.16 -10.74
N LYS A 115 8.93 14.46 -11.57
CA LYS A 115 9.40 13.58 -12.67
C LYS A 115 10.88 13.27 -12.45
N PRO A 116 11.22 12.25 -11.65
CA PRO A 116 12.61 11.89 -11.39
C PRO A 116 13.28 11.41 -12.68
N LYS A 117 14.57 11.74 -12.83
CA LYS A 117 15.38 11.27 -13.96
C LYS A 117 16.17 10.04 -13.53
N LEU A 118 16.25 9.05 -14.42
CA LEU A 118 17.00 7.83 -14.19
C LEU A 118 18.51 8.13 -14.28
N THR A 119 19.27 7.69 -13.28
CA THR A 119 20.73 7.78 -13.27
C THR A 119 21.33 6.58 -14.02
N GLN A 120 22.54 6.73 -14.56
CA GLN A 120 23.19 5.63 -15.30
C GLN A 120 23.48 4.42 -14.40
N GLU A 121 23.87 4.66 -13.14
CA GLU A 121 24.11 3.62 -12.13
C GLU A 121 22.85 2.79 -11.84
N ALA A 122 21.68 3.44 -11.81
CA ALA A 122 20.40 2.74 -11.66
C ALA A 122 20.06 1.90 -12.89
N CYS A 123 20.37 2.37 -14.11
CA CYS A 123 20.16 1.60 -15.34
C CYS A 123 20.95 0.29 -15.31
N ASP A 124 22.22 0.35 -14.93
CA ASP A 124 23.12 -0.80 -14.90
C ASP A 124 22.64 -1.83 -13.86
N THR A 125 22.27 -1.36 -12.66
CA THR A 125 21.72 -2.21 -11.59
C THR A 125 20.41 -2.90 -12.01
N ILE A 126 19.49 -2.16 -12.67
CA ILE A 126 18.21 -2.71 -13.15
C ILE A 126 18.45 -3.76 -14.25
N ALA A 127 19.41 -3.53 -15.14
CA ALA A 127 19.76 -4.46 -16.21
C ALA A 127 20.34 -5.78 -15.66
N ASP A 128 21.20 -5.68 -14.64
CA ASP A 128 21.77 -6.84 -13.96
C ASP A 128 20.69 -7.66 -13.24
N GLU A 129 19.80 -7.02 -12.48
CA GLU A 129 18.71 -7.69 -11.77
C GLU A 129 17.68 -8.31 -12.73
N TYR A 130 17.34 -7.63 -13.83
CA TYR A 130 16.48 -8.20 -14.87
C TYR A 130 17.12 -9.45 -15.51
N SER A 131 18.43 -9.41 -15.77
CA SER A 131 19.16 -10.55 -16.33
C SER A 131 19.19 -11.73 -15.37
N LYS A 132 19.42 -11.48 -14.07
CA LYS A 132 19.35 -12.52 -13.02
C LYS A 132 17.97 -13.14 -12.93
N LEU A 133 16.92 -12.31 -12.86
CA LEU A 133 15.53 -12.76 -12.74
C LEU A 133 15.11 -13.60 -13.95
N ARG A 134 15.51 -13.20 -15.16
CA ARG A 134 15.24 -13.97 -16.38
C ARG A 134 16.00 -15.31 -16.44
N ASN A 135 17.20 -15.38 -15.87
CA ASN A 135 17.98 -16.61 -15.81
C ASN A 135 17.45 -17.57 -14.73
N GLN A 136 16.99 -17.04 -13.60
CA GLN A 136 16.45 -17.84 -12.48
C GLN A 136 15.14 -18.54 -12.85
N ASP A 137 14.27 -17.85 -13.61
CA ASP A 137 13.03 -18.42 -14.17
C ASP A 137 13.25 -19.66 -15.04
N MET A 138 14.46 -19.85 -15.61
CA MET A 138 14.80 -21.01 -16.42
C MET A 138 15.30 -22.20 -15.60
N MET A 139 15.71 -22.00 -14.35
CA MET A 139 16.41 -23.01 -13.55
C MET A 139 15.56 -23.64 -12.44
N ASP A 140 14.60 -22.92 -11.85
CA ASP A 140 13.79 -23.43 -10.74
C ASP A 140 12.45 -24.01 -11.24
N SER A 141 12.30 -25.33 -11.17
CA SER A 141 11.12 -26.06 -11.66
C SER A 141 9.94 -26.11 -10.69
N ASP A 142 10.07 -25.61 -9.45
CA ASP A 142 9.12 -25.95 -8.37
C ASP A 142 8.29 -24.81 -7.78
N VAL A 143 8.37 -23.58 -8.32
CA VAL A 143 7.37 -22.53 -8.01
C VAL A 143 6.59 -22.17 -9.27
N ALA A 144 5.85 -23.17 -9.75
CA ALA A 144 4.63 -23.03 -10.57
C ALA A 144 4.53 -21.78 -11.44
N ARG A 145 5.34 -21.65 -12.52
CA ARG A 145 5.09 -20.78 -13.69
C ARG A 145 4.30 -19.50 -13.34
N THR A 146 4.80 -18.65 -12.44
CA THR A 146 3.98 -17.52 -11.95
C THR A 146 3.88 -16.39 -12.96
N GLN A 147 4.83 -16.25 -13.89
CA GLN A 147 4.66 -15.44 -15.11
C GLN A 147 5.79 -15.72 -16.12
N PRO A 148 5.58 -15.63 -17.44
CA PRO A 148 6.69 -15.45 -18.35
C PRO A 148 7.32 -14.07 -18.15
N VAL A 149 8.60 -14.02 -17.77
CA VAL A 149 9.38 -12.78 -17.71
C VAL A 149 9.59 -12.24 -19.12
N THR A 150 8.80 -11.22 -19.45
CA THR A 150 8.86 -10.51 -20.73
C THR A 150 9.60 -9.18 -20.57
N ALA A 151 9.96 -8.54 -21.69
CA ALA A 151 10.58 -7.21 -21.69
C ALA A 151 9.76 -6.14 -20.94
N ARG A 152 8.45 -6.37 -20.72
CA ARG A 152 7.61 -5.50 -19.89
C ARG A 152 8.08 -5.43 -18.45
N THR A 153 8.62 -6.52 -17.89
CA THR A 153 9.14 -6.53 -16.50
C THR A 153 10.26 -5.50 -16.32
N LEU A 154 11.09 -5.26 -17.34
CA LEU A 154 12.08 -4.18 -17.31
C LEU A 154 11.41 -2.80 -17.18
N GLU A 155 10.33 -2.55 -17.94
CA GLU A 155 9.55 -1.31 -17.78
C GLU A 155 8.91 -1.20 -16.39
N THR A 156 8.49 -2.32 -15.81
CA THR A 156 7.93 -2.34 -14.44
C THR A 156 8.98 -1.94 -13.41
N LEU A 157 10.21 -2.46 -13.52
CA LEU A 157 11.32 -2.11 -12.63
C LEU A 157 11.62 -0.61 -12.72
N ILE A 158 11.67 -0.05 -13.93
CA ILE A 158 11.84 1.39 -14.15
C ILE A 158 10.69 2.19 -13.51
N ARG A 159 9.44 1.73 -13.66
CA ARG A 159 8.26 2.38 -13.09
C ARG A 159 8.25 2.33 -11.56
N LEU A 160 8.65 1.21 -10.96
CA LEU A 160 8.78 1.06 -9.51
C LEU A 160 9.90 1.93 -8.94
N ALA A 161 11.08 1.93 -9.57
CA ALA A 161 12.19 2.77 -9.15
C ALA A 161 11.83 4.27 -9.24
N SER A 162 11.15 4.66 -10.32
CA SER A 162 10.63 6.03 -10.48
C SER A 162 9.55 6.37 -9.46
N ALA A 163 8.64 5.44 -9.13
CA ALA A 163 7.63 5.62 -8.10
C ALA A 163 8.25 5.78 -6.71
N HIS A 164 9.26 4.97 -6.39
CA HIS A 164 10.00 5.07 -5.13
C HIS A 164 10.74 6.42 -5.01
N ALA A 165 11.38 6.89 -6.09
CA ALA A 165 12.01 8.21 -6.11
C ALA A 165 11.00 9.35 -5.89
N LYS A 166 9.79 9.24 -6.46
CA LYS A 166 8.67 10.18 -6.20
C LYS A 166 8.25 10.15 -4.73
N CYS A 167 8.15 8.97 -4.13
CA CYS A 167 7.84 8.82 -2.70
C CYS A 167 8.92 9.40 -1.78
N ARG A 168 10.17 9.50 -2.24
CA ARG A 168 11.26 10.17 -1.50
C ARG A 168 11.38 11.66 -1.81
N LEU A 169 10.54 12.19 -2.72
CA LEU A 169 10.68 13.55 -3.29
C LEU A 169 12.08 13.81 -3.88
N SER A 170 12.73 12.76 -4.39
CA SER A 170 14.06 12.87 -5.00
C SER A 170 13.94 13.10 -6.50
N PHE A 171 14.73 14.03 -7.03
CA PHE A 171 14.79 14.32 -8.47
C PHE A 171 15.58 13.28 -9.27
N GLN A 172 16.27 12.38 -8.56
CA GLN A 172 17.09 11.31 -9.12
C GLN A 172 16.62 9.97 -8.54
N VAL A 173 16.57 8.97 -9.42
CA VAL A 173 16.33 7.57 -9.05
C VAL A 173 17.62 6.99 -8.48
#